data_AF-A0A3S5AQN0-F1
#
_entry.id   AF-A0A3S5AQN0-F1
#
_cell.length_a   1.000
_cell.length_b   1.000
_cell.length_c   1.000
_cell.angle_alpha   90.00
_cell.angle_beta   90.00
_cell.angle_gamma   90.00
#
_symmetry.space_group_name_H-M   'P 1'
#
loop_
_entity.id
_entity.type
_entity.pdbx_description
1 polymer ?
#
loop_
_entity_poly.entity_id
_entity_poly.type
_entity_poly.pdbx_seq_one_letter_code
_entity_poly.pdbx_strand_id
1 'polypeptide(L)'
;MFYSFTQSHLATIELSTKVCTTPERLRDTLLHEICHAAVWLQDGVNGGHGPRWLRVANRALAAWPHLPRVTRCHSYAIDTRFTYRCTQCSACINRHSRSIDVSKKVSWQSTKPS
;
A
#
# COMPACT_ATOMS: atom_id res chain seq x y z
N MET A 1 -33.90 22.51 -21.95
CA MET A 1 -33.97 21.41 -20.99
C MET A 1 -32.55 20.89 -20.80
N PHE A 2 -31.86 21.29 -19.73
CA PHE A 2 -30.49 20.82 -19.49
C PHE A 2 -30.57 19.44 -18.86
N TYR A 3 -30.27 18.39 -19.63
CA TYR A 3 -30.04 17.06 -19.08
C TYR A 3 -28.79 17.14 -18.20
N SER A 4 -28.96 17.05 -16.87
CA SER A 4 -27.84 16.81 -15.97
C SER A 4 -27.47 15.33 -16.12
N PHE A 5 -26.42 15.06 -16.90
CA PHE A 5 -25.86 13.72 -16.97
C PHE A 5 -25.21 13.43 -15.62
N THR A 6 -25.78 12.52 -14.83
CA THR A 6 -25.11 12.03 -13.63
C THR A 6 -23.97 11.13 -14.09
N GLN A 7 -22.73 11.62 -13.98
CA GLN A 7 -21.55 10.79 -14.19
C GLN A 7 -21.55 9.71 -13.10
N SER A 8 -21.84 8.45 -13.46
CA SER A 8 -21.76 7.33 -12.52
C SER A 8 -20.34 6.79 -12.49
N HIS A 9 -19.68 6.90 -11.34
CA HIS A 9 -18.38 6.31 -11.09
C HIS A 9 -18.56 4.98 -10.34
N LEU A 10 -17.79 3.96 -10.73
CA LEU A 10 -17.69 2.69 -10.02
C LEU A 10 -16.25 2.51 -9.53
N ALA A 11 -16.08 2.05 -8.29
CA ALA A 11 -14.79 1.70 -7.71
C ALA A 11 -14.81 0.24 -7.21
N THR A 12 -13.72 -0.48 -7.44
CA THR A 12 -13.46 -1.79 -6.84
C THR A 12 -12.17 -1.69 -6.04
N ILE A 13 -12.18 -2.24 -4.83
CA ILE A 13 -10.99 -2.33 -3.97
C ILE A 13 -10.55 -3.78 -3.90
N GLU A 14 -9.31 -4.04 -4.29
CA GLU A 14 -8.69 -5.36 -4.19
C GLU A 14 -7.55 -5.32 -3.18
N LEU A 15 -7.57 -6.25 -2.22
CA LEU A 15 -6.58 -6.31 -1.16
C LEU A 15 -5.75 -7.60 -1.25
N SER A 16 -4.44 -7.48 -1.09
CA SER A 16 -3.55 -8.64 -1.08
C SER A 16 -3.49 -9.30 0.29
N THR A 17 -3.72 -10.61 0.34
CA THR A 17 -3.53 -11.43 1.56
C THR A 17 -2.08 -11.44 2.06
N LYS A 18 -1.11 -11.14 1.20
CA LYS A 18 0.32 -11.00 1.57
C LYS A 18 0.62 -9.66 2.27
N VAL A 19 -0.25 -8.66 2.10
CA VAL A 19 -0.12 -7.34 2.72
C VAL A 19 -1.02 -7.22 3.95
N CYS A 20 -2.24 -7.76 3.88
CA CYS A 20 -3.23 -7.74 4.95
C CYS A 20 -3.08 -8.98 5.86
N THR A 21 -1.92 -9.10 6.52
CA THR A 21 -1.57 -10.27 7.34
C THR A 21 -2.02 -10.17 8.80
N THR A 22 -2.42 -8.98 9.26
CA THR A 22 -2.99 -8.75 10.60
C THR A 22 -4.23 -7.87 10.51
N PRO A 23 -5.11 -7.85 11.54
CA PRO A 23 -6.27 -6.97 11.57
C PRO A 23 -5.92 -5.49 11.38
N GLU A 24 -4.82 -5.03 11.96
CA GLU A 24 -4.35 -3.64 11.84
C GLU A 24 -3.92 -3.33 10.42
N ARG A 25 -3.16 -4.23 9.78
CA ARG A 25 -2.74 -4.06 8.38
C ARG A 25 -3.93 -4.06 7.43
N LEU A 26 -4.91 -4.93 7.65
CA LEU A 26 -6.16 -4.94 6.88
C LEU A 26 -6.90 -3.62 7.05
N ARG A 27 -7.13 -3.18 8.29
CA ARG A 27 -7.81 -1.91 8.61
C ARG A 27 -7.14 -0.74 7.90
N ASP A 28 -5.84 -0.61 8.06
CA ASP A 28 -5.07 0.55 7.58
C ASP A 28 -4.99 0.55 6.04
N THR A 29 -4.77 -0.61 5.42
CA THR A 29 -4.75 -0.74 3.95
C THR A 29 -6.14 -0.55 3.35
N LEU A 30 -7.19 -1.12 3.94
CA LEU A 30 -8.56 -0.90 3.46
C LEU A 30 -8.94 0.58 3.55
N LEU A 31 -8.63 1.24 4.67
CA LEU A 31 -8.93 2.65 4.86
C LEU A 31 -8.17 3.54 3.85
N HIS A 32 -6.94 3.18 3.50
CA HIS A 32 -6.16 3.83 2.45
C HIS A 32 -6.84 3.74 1.08
N GLU A 33 -7.23 2.53 0.67
CA GLU A 33 -7.86 2.31 -0.64
C GLU A 33 -9.27 2.92 -0.71
N ILE A 34 -10.02 2.93 0.40
CA ILE A 34 -11.30 3.64 0.50
C ILE A 34 -11.11 5.14 0.25
N CYS A 35 -10.03 5.75 0.73
CA CYS A 35 -9.76 7.16 0.47
C CYS A 35 -9.56 7.45 -1.02
N HIS A 36 -8.88 6.56 -1.76
CA HIS A 36 -8.76 6.66 -3.22
C HIS A 36 -10.11 6.46 -3.92
N ALA A 37 -10.85 5.41 -3.54
CA ALA A 37 -12.15 5.11 -4.09
C ALA A 37 -13.14 6.27 -3.89
N ALA A 38 -13.15 6.88 -2.71
CA ALA A 38 -14.01 8.02 -2.42
C ALA A 38 -13.67 9.25 -3.26
N VAL A 39 -12.38 9.55 -3.50
CA VAL A 39 -11.98 10.62 -4.43
C VAL A 39 -12.45 10.31 -5.85
N TRP A 40 -12.30 9.06 -6.30
CA TRP A 40 -12.80 8.64 -7.61
C TRP A 40 -14.32 8.80 -7.73
N LEU A 41 -15.07 8.36 -6.73
CA LEU A 41 -16.53 8.42 -6.72
C LEU A 41 -17.07 9.87 -6.66
N GLN A 42 -16.37 10.76 -5.96
CA GLN A 42 -16.82 12.14 -5.75
C GLN A 42 -16.36 13.08 -6.87
N ASP A 43 -15.12 12.92 -7.31
CA ASP A 43 -14.44 13.90 -8.16
C ASP A 43 -14.08 13.37 -9.54
N GLY A 44 -14.23 12.06 -9.79
CA GLY A 44 -13.79 11.42 -11.04
C GLY A 44 -12.28 11.49 -11.24
N VAL A 45 -11.50 11.74 -10.18
CA VAL A 45 -10.04 11.86 -10.25
C VAL A 45 -9.40 10.59 -9.73
N ASN A 46 -8.65 9.91 -10.60
CA ASN A 46 -7.78 8.81 -10.23
C ASN A 46 -6.35 9.34 -10.07
N GLY A 47 -5.92 9.59 -8.84
CA GLY A 47 -4.64 10.22 -8.53
C GLY A 47 -4.06 9.78 -7.19
N GLY A 48 -2.86 10.24 -6.87
CA GLY A 48 -2.18 9.92 -5.61
C GLY A 48 -2.69 10.68 -4.38
N HIS A 49 -1.86 10.82 -3.36
CA HIS A 49 -2.21 11.39 -2.04
C HIS A 49 -2.24 12.93 -2.00
N GLY A 50 -2.87 13.55 -3.00
CA GLY A 50 -3.03 15.00 -3.10
C GLY A 50 -4.07 15.59 -2.13
N PRO A 51 -4.39 16.90 -2.24
CA PRO A 51 -5.32 17.57 -1.32
C PRO A 51 -6.72 16.94 -1.23
N ARG A 52 -7.24 16.40 -2.34
CA ARG A 52 -8.53 15.70 -2.37
C ARG A 52 -8.51 14.44 -1.49
N TRP A 53 -7.46 13.62 -1.65
CA TRP A 53 -7.26 12.43 -0.82
C TRP A 53 -7.09 12.78 0.65
N LEU A 54 -6.28 13.81 0.97
CA LEU A 54 -6.08 14.26 2.35
C LEU A 54 -7.39 14.74 2.99
N ARG A 55 -8.26 15.41 2.23
CA ARG A 55 -9.58 15.83 2.70
C ARG A 55 -10.43 14.64 3.11
N VAL A 56 -10.48 13.59 2.29
CA VAL A 56 -11.24 12.36 2.60
C VAL A 56 -10.64 11.64 3.81
N ALA A 57 -9.31 11.49 3.86
CA ALA A 57 -8.62 10.88 4.99
C ALA A 57 -8.93 11.61 6.32
N ASN A 58 -8.90 12.94 6.32
CA ASN A 58 -9.25 13.74 7.50
C ASN A 58 -10.73 13.58 7.90
N ARG A 59 -11.65 13.47 6.93
CA ARG A 59 -13.07 13.20 7.22
C ARG A 59 -13.26 11.83 7.86
N ALA A 60 -12.53 10.81 7.40
CA ALA A 60 -12.56 9.49 8.01
C ALA A 60 -12.07 9.54 9.47
N LEU A 61 -10.96 10.23 9.75
CA LEU A 61 -10.46 10.39 11.12
C LEU A 61 -11.40 11.18 12.03
N ALA A 62 -12.09 12.19 11.50
CA ALA A 62 -13.09 12.93 12.25
C ALA A 62 -14.31 12.05 12.60
N ALA A 63 -14.73 11.17 11.67
CA ALA A 63 -15.83 10.24 11.90
C ALA A 63 -15.46 9.09 12.84
N TRP A 64 -14.21 8.65 12.81
CA TRP A 64 -13.70 7.57 13.66
C TRP A 64 -12.39 7.97 14.36
N PRO A 65 -12.47 8.75 15.46
CA PRO A 65 -11.29 9.29 16.14
C PRO A 65 -10.36 8.23 16.77
N HIS A 66 -10.86 7.00 16.95
CA HIS A 66 -10.10 5.88 17.49
C HIS A 66 -9.25 5.16 16.43
N LEU A 67 -9.46 5.45 15.14
CA LEU A 67 -8.64 4.88 14.08
C LEU A 67 -7.27 5.58 14.03
N PRO A 68 -6.19 4.85 13.67
CA PRO A 68 -4.91 5.48 13.45
C PRO A 68 -4.99 6.44 12.27
N ARG A 69 -4.09 7.43 12.27
CA ARG A 69 -3.95 8.36 11.16
C ARG A 69 -3.71 7.60 9.85
N VAL A 70 -4.52 7.86 8.83
CA VAL A 70 -4.29 7.31 7.48
C VAL A 70 -2.95 7.82 6.96
N THR A 71 -1.99 6.93 6.74
CA THR A 71 -0.66 7.27 6.24
C THR A 71 -0.58 7.10 4.71
N ARG A 72 0.35 7.85 4.10
CA ARG A 72 0.63 7.76 2.65
C ARG A 72 1.39 6.48 2.31
N CYS A 73 2.22 6.01 3.23
CA CYS A 73 3.04 4.82 3.07
C CYS A 73 2.71 3.81 4.17
N HIS A 74 2.46 2.58 3.76
CA HIS A 74 2.47 1.41 4.62
C HIS A 74 3.93 1.07 4.94
N SER A 75 4.54 1.73 5.93
CA SER A 75 5.88 1.39 6.42
C SER A 75 5.85 0.13 7.29
N TYR A 76 5.10 -0.88 6.89
CA TYR A 76 5.17 -2.16 7.55
C TYR A 76 6.50 -2.81 7.18
N ALA A 77 7.17 -3.42 8.16
CA ALA A 77 8.17 -4.43 7.85
C ALA A 77 7.45 -5.46 6.98
N ILE A 78 7.84 -5.48 5.70
CA ILE A 78 7.38 -6.48 4.78
C ILE A 78 8.14 -7.73 5.21
N ASP A 79 7.41 -8.73 5.70
CA ASP A 79 8.00 -10.01 6.08
C ASP A 79 8.46 -10.70 4.79
N THR A 80 9.72 -10.49 4.44
CA THR A 80 10.32 -11.01 3.23
C THR A 80 11.05 -12.29 3.58
N ARG A 81 10.58 -13.40 3.00
CA ARG A 81 11.20 -14.73 3.17
C ARG A 81 12.68 -14.78 2.77
N PHE A 82 13.14 -13.85 1.94
CA PHE A 82 14.52 -13.82 1.45
C PHE A 82 15.15 -12.45 1.71
N THR A 83 16.17 -12.44 2.56
CA THR A 83 17.11 -11.32 2.69
C THR A 83 18.39 -11.68 1.97
N TYR A 84 18.82 -10.81 1.07
CA TYR A 84 20.08 -10.90 0.34
C TYR A 84 21.06 -9.90 0.92
N ARG A 85 22.23 -10.36 1.35
CA ARG A 85 23.31 -9.51 1.86
C ARG A 85 24.43 -9.45 0.84
N CYS A 86 24.92 -8.23 0.57
CA CYS A 86 26.11 -8.03 -0.22
C CYS A 86 27.34 -8.44 0.60
N THR A 87 28.17 -9.31 0.06
CA THR A 87 29.40 -9.81 0.70
C THR A 87 30.53 -8.78 0.70
N GLN A 88 30.45 -7.74 -0.13
CA GLN A 88 31.51 -6.73 -0.26
C GLN A 88 31.22 -5.41 0.46
N CYS A 89 29.96 -4.98 0.51
CA CYS A 89 29.59 -3.69 1.11
C CYS A 89 28.51 -3.78 2.20
N SER A 90 28.12 -4.99 2.61
CA SER A 90 27.13 -5.25 3.69
C SER A 90 25.70 -4.75 3.44
N ALA A 91 25.41 -4.12 2.30
CA ALA A 91 24.06 -3.71 1.92
C ALA A 91 23.09 -4.92 1.90
N CYS A 92 21.85 -4.71 2.36
CA CYS A 92 20.82 -5.76 2.45
C CYS A 92 19.61 -5.43 1.58
N ILE A 93 19.06 -6.44 0.88
CA ILE A 93 17.87 -6.34 0.05
C ILE A 93 16.87 -7.42 0.47
N ASN A 94 15.64 -6.99 0.75
CA ASN A 94 14.52 -7.84 1.17
C ASN A 94 13.61 -8.17 -0.03
N ARG A 95 13.26 -9.45 -0.25
CA ARG A 95 12.43 -9.90 -1.40
C ARG A 95 11.42 -11.00 -1.01
N HIS A 96 10.26 -10.99 -1.68
CA HIS A 96 9.22 -12.02 -1.51
C HIS A 96 9.39 -13.28 -2.37
N SER A 97 10.24 -13.23 -3.39
CA SER A 97 10.53 -14.35 -4.29
C SER A 97 12.04 -14.49 -4.49
N ARG A 98 12.49 -15.68 -4.90
CA ARG A 98 13.90 -15.92 -5.28
C ARG A 98 14.21 -15.32 -6.65
N SER A 99 13.97 -14.02 -6.82
CA SER A 99 14.17 -13.32 -8.09
C SER A 99 15.61 -12.88 -8.31
N ILE A 100 16.48 -13.03 -7.31
CA ILE A 100 17.91 -12.80 -7.45
C ILE A 100 18.58 -14.15 -7.65
N ASP A 101 19.05 -14.36 -8.88
CA ASP A 101 19.97 -15.44 -9.19
C ASP A 101 21.35 -15.10 -8.61
N VAL A 102 21.58 -15.56 -7.38
CA VAL A 102 22.84 -15.41 -6.64
C VAL A 102 24.01 -16.12 -7.31
N SER A 103 23.77 -17.10 -8.20
CA SER A 103 24.83 -17.77 -8.95
C SER A 103 25.45 -16.87 -10.03
N LYS A 104 24.68 -15.90 -10.55
CA LYS A 104 25.12 -14.93 -11.56
C LYS A 104 25.59 -13.61 -10.97
N LYS A 105 25.35 -13.35 -9.68
CA LYS A 105 25.73 -12.12 -8.98
C LYS A 105 26.65 -12.44 -7.81
N VAL A 106 27.95 -12.54 -8.10
CA VAL A 106 29.08 -12.95 -7.24
C VAL A 106 29.11 -12.29 -5.84
N SER A 107 28.49 -11.13 -5.68
CA SER A 107 28.50 -10.37 -4.44
C SER A 107 27.28 -10.56 -3.53
N TRP A 108 26.30 -11.42 -3.85
CA TRP A 108 25.08 -11.55 -3.04
C TRP A 108 24.89 -12.96 -2.47
N GLN A 109 24.69 -13.06 -1.16
CA GLN A 109 24.34 -14.31 -0.47
C GLN A 109 22.94 -14.21 0.14
N SER A 110 22.14 -15.27 0.02
CA SER A 110 20.85 -15.37 0.68
C SER A 110 20.99 -15.90 2.10
N THR A 111 20.48 -15.19 3.09
CA THR A 111 20.30 -15.75 4.44
C THR A 111 18.93 -16.43 4.51
N LYS A 112 18.88 -17.69 4.97
CA LYS A 112 17.60 -18.33 5.32
C LYS A 112 17.01 -17.62 6.55
N PRO A 113 15.67 -17.47 6.64
CA PRO A 113 15.05 -16.96 7.85
C PRO A 113 15.25 -17.97 9.00
N SER A 114 15.44 -17.45 10.21
CA SER A 114 15.42 -18.19 11.48
C SER A 114 14.12 -18.95 11.69
#